data_AF-A0A2M6NRN8-F1
#
_entry.id   AF-A0A2M6NRN8-F1
#
_cell.length_a   1.000
_cell.length_b   1.000
_cell.length_c   1.000
_cell.angle_alpha   90.00
_cell.angle_beta   90.00
_cell.angle_gamma   90.00
#
_symmetry.space_group_name_H-M   'P 1'
#
loop_
_entity.id
_entity.type
_entity.pdbx_description
1 polymer ?
#
loop_
_entity_poly.entity_id
_entity_poly.type
_entity_poly.pdbx_seq_one_letter_code
_entity_poly.pdbx_strand_id
1 'polypeptide(L)'
;MEKIVSLAKRRGFVFPSSEIYGGFGSCYDFGPLGVEMKNNIKKAWWDEMLKKHEDIVGLDAAILMSPKVWQASGHLTAGFADELVECKKCHHRFRLDEIQNSQCLECGGELIKSRKFNLMMKTFVGSVENEATLTYLRAETCQGIYVNFKNVLQTMRLKIPFGIAQIGKAFRNEITPKDFIYRTREFEQMELQWFCAPKTADKFFDYWKKERINWYLNLGIKKADLRVKEVPKNELPHYAKRALDIEYKFPFGWKEIEGVHNRGDWDLSNHSRNSGEDLKYEGYFPYIIETSVGVDRSLFAFLCDAYIEVSGGRTKTTKATKEVETMLKFHKSLAPIKVAVLPLVKNKPAIIKKAEEVYQILKPHFNCQYDETDSIGRRYRRQDEIGTVFCLTIDFESLEKNDLTIRNRDTMKQERVKIKNIKECLEKLL
;
A
#
# COMPACT_ATOMS: atom_id res chain seq x y z
N MET A 1 -14.92 -11.59 2.58
CA MET A 1 -13.63 -11.54 1.85
C MET A 1 -13.82 -11.74 0.35
N GLU A 2 -14.40 -12.87 -0.06
CA GLU A 2 -14.54 -13.28 -1.48
C GLU A 2 -15.14 -12.19 -2.39
N LYS A 3 -16.19 -11.49 -1.94
CA LYS A 3 -16.81 -10.41 -2.71
C LYS A 3 -15.84 -9.29 -3.08
N ILE A 4 -14.94 -8.92 -2.16
CA ILE A 4 -13.94 -7.85 -2.36
C ILE A 4 -12.87 -8.33 -3.34
N VAL A 5 -12.38 -9.56 -3.18
CA VAL A 5 -11.40 -10.17 -4.10
C VAL A 5 -11.98 -10.31 -5.51
N SER A 6 -13.24 -10.75 -5.61
CA SER A 6 -13.98 -10.85 -6.87
C SER A 6 -14.14 -9.48 -7.54
N LEU A 7 -14.51 -8.44 -6.77
CA LEU A 7 -14.61 -7.07 -7.28
C LEU A 7 -13.24 -6.56 -7.76
N ALA A 8 -12.19 -6.76 -6.96
CA ALA A 8 -10.83 -6.32 -7.27
C ALA A 8 -10.35 -6.91 -8.61
N LYS A 9 -10.58 -8.20 -8.84
CA LYS A 9 -10.26 -8.85 -10.10
C LYS A 9 -11.15 -8.33 -11.24
N ARG A 10 -12.48 -8.36 -11.08
CA ARG A 10 -13.43 -7.95 -12.13
C ARG A 10 -13.25 -6.51 -12.60
N ARG A 11 -12.83 -5.61 -11.70
CA ARG A 11 -12.68 -4.18 -11.98
C ARG A 11 -11.25 -3.75 -12.32
N GLY A 12 -10.28 -4.66 -12.25
CA GLY A 12 -8.90 -4.35 -12.65
C GLY A 12 -8.07 -3.63 -11.59
N PHE A 13 -8.30 -3.97 -10.31
CA PHE A 13 -7.41 -3.59 -9.23
C PHE A 13 -6.23 -4.56 -9.10
N VAL A 14 -6.51 -5.86 -9.00
CA VAL A 14 -5.48 -6.87 -8.71
C VAL A 14 -5.78 -8.16 -9.47
N PHE A 15 -4.75 -8.73 -10.08
CA PHE A 15 -4.78 -10.01 -10.76
C PHE A 15 -3.73 -10.96 -10.15
N PRO A 16 -3.97 -12.28 -10.14
CA PRO A 16 -2.91 -13.25 -9.91
C PRO A 16 -1.79 -13.08 -10.95
N SER A 17 -0.53 -12.98 -10.50
CA SER A 17 0.61 -12.91 -11.42
C SER A 17 0.66 -14.18 -12.26
N SER A 18 0.94 -14.05 -13.56
CA SER A 18 1.10 -15.18 -14.48
C SER A 18 -0.14 -16.07 -14.57
N GLU A 19 -1.35 -15.51 -14.43
CA GLU A 19 -2.60 -16.26 -14.34
C GLU A 19 -2.81 -17.27 -15.49
N ILE A 20 -2.50 -16.88 -16.73
CA ILE A 20 -2.64 -17.76 -17.91
C ILE A 20 -1.71 -18.99 -17.88
N TYR A 21 -0.68 -18.97 -17.03
CA TYR A 21 0.26 -20.06 -16.81
C TYR A 21 -0.04 -20.85 -15.53
N GLY A 22 -1.24 -20.67 -14.94
CA GLY A 22 -1.63 -21.29 -13.67
C GLY A 22 -1.31 -20.46 -12.43
N GLY A 23 -0.82 -19.24 -12.63
CA GLY A 23 -0.46 -18.32 -11.54
C GLY A 23 0.93 -18.58 -10.95
N PHE A 24 1.47 -17.58 -10.25
CA PHE A 24 2.68 -17.71 -9.46
C PHE A 24 2.38 -17.39 -7.99
N GLY A 25 2.52 -18.39 -7.12
CA GLY A 25 2.01 -18.33 -5.75
C GLY A 25 2.52 -17.12 -4.96
N SER A 26 1.58 -16.40 -4.32
CA SER A 26 1.83 -15.16 -3.54
C SER A 26 2.40 -13.99 -4.35
N CYS A 27 2.29 -14.01 -5.68
CA CYS A 27 2.64 -12.88 -6.54
C CYS A 27 1.40 -12.36 -7.27
N TYR A 28 1.29 -11.04 -7.39
CA TYR A 28 0.10 -10.37 -7.91
C TYR A 28 0.50 -9.19 -8.80
N ASP A 29 -0.29 -8.98 -9.85
CA ASP A 29 -0.19 -7.84 -10.75
C ASP A 29 -1.27 -6.81 -10.40
N PHE A 30 -0.87 -5.54 -10.32
CA PHE A 30 -1.83 -4.44 -10.11
C PHE A 30 -2.33 -3.93 -11.46
N GLY A 31 -3.63 -4.13 -11.73
CA GLY A 31 -4.27 -3.70 -12.97
C GLY A 31 -4.41 -2.17 -13.08
N PRO A 32 -5.07 -1.66 -14.13
CA PRO A 32 -5.15 -0.22 -14.40
C PRO A 32 -5.69 0.62 -13.23
N LEU A 33 -6.64 0.11 -12.45
CA LEU A 33 -7.14 0.82 -11.27
C LEU A 33 -6.25 0.60 -10.04
N GLY A 34 -5.64 -0.57 -9.95
CA GLY A 34 -4.72 -0.93 -8.88
C GLY A 34 -3.48 -0.06 -8.88
N VAL A 35 -2.86 0.13 -10.05
CA VAL A 35 -1.67 0.96 -10.19
C VAL A 35 -1.96 2.43 -9.84
N GLU A 36 -3.09 2.99 -10.30
CA GLU A 36 -3.48 4.36 -9.96
C GLU A 36 -3.77 4.52 -8.46
N MET A 37 -4.48 3.57 -7.85
CA MET A 37 -4.71 3.60 -6.41
C MET A 37 -3.41 3.45 -5.62
N LYS A 38 -2.51 2.55 -6.05
CA LYS A 38 -1.21 2.35 -5.41
C LYS A 38 -0.34 3.59 -5.49
N ASN A 39 -0.31 4.26 -6.64
CA ASN A 39 0.39 5.53 -6.83
C ASN A 39 -0.21 6.65 -5.97
N ASN A 40 -1.54 6.73 -5.87
CA ASN A 40 -2.21 7.69 -5.00
C ASN A 40 -1.87 7.48 -3.51
N ILE A 41 -1.82 6.23 -3.05
CA ILE A 41 -1.42 5.89 -1.67
C ILE A 41 0.03 6.30 -1.42
N LYS A 42 0.95 5.92 -2.31
CA LYS A 42 2.36 6.30 -2.23
C LYS A 42 2.55 7.80 -2.20
N LYS A 43 1.84 8.52 -3.08
CA LYS A 43 1.87 9.99 -3.12
C LYS A 43 1.31 10.62 -1.85
N ALA A 44 0.19 10.11 -1.32
CA ALA A 44 -0.41 10.61 -0.09
C ALA A 44 0.52 10.40 1.12
N TRP A 45 1.26 9.30 1.17
CA TRP A 45 2.27 9.06 2.19
C TRP A 45 3.49 9.95 1.99
N TRP A 46 3.99 10.07 0.76
CA TRP A 46 5.16 10.90 0.45
C TRP A 46 4.92 12.37 0.76
N ASP A 47 3.74 12.89 0.41
CA ASP A 47 3.32 14.24 0.74
C ASP A 47 3.19 14.43 2.26
N GLU A 48 2.66 13.42 2.99
CA GLU A 48 2.65 13.46 4.46
C GLU A 48 4.05 13.62 5.02
N MET A 49 4.99 12.78 4.57
CA MET A 49 6.34 12.71 5.13
C MET A 49 7.22 13.90 4.74
N LEU A 50 7.19 14.34 3.48
CA LEU A 50 8.14 15.35 3.00
C LEU A 50 7.56 16.75 2.93
N LYS A 51 6.25 16.93 2.67
CA LYS A 51 5.68 18.28 2.53
C LYS A 51 5.24 18.88 3.87
N LYS A 52 4.97 18.04 4.87
CA LYS A 52 4.57 18.50 6.20
C LYS A 52 5.72 18.56 7.20
N HIS A 53 6.91 18.08 6.82
CA HIS A 53 8.09 18.09 7.68
C HIS A 53 9.28 18.66 6.92
N GLU A 54 9.93 19.67 7.49
CA GLU A 54 11.11 20.31 6.89
C GLU A 54 12.36 19.43 7.00
N ASP A 55 12.39 18.53 7.98
CA ASP A 55 13.57 17.73 8.34
C ASP A 55 13.51 16.29 7.78
N ILE A 56 12.71 16.02 6.74
CA ILE A 56 12.63 14.70 6.11
C ILE A 56 13.04 14.79 4.64
N VAL A 57 13.97 13.93 4.24
CA VAL A 57 14.47 13.84 2.87
C VAL A 57 14.18 12.47 2.26
N GLY A 58 14.11 12.41 0.94
CA GLY A 58 13.86 11.17 0.19
C GLY A 58 15.14 10.42 -0.18
N LEU A 59 15.05 9.09 -0.26
CA LEU A 59 16.08 8.21 -0.81
C LEU A 59 15.43 7.14 -1.72
N ASP A 60 16.16 6.70 -2.74
CA ASP A 60 15.85 5.50 -3.51
C ASP A 60 17.12 4.64 -3.67
N ALA A 61 17.30 3.69 -2.77
CA ALA A 61 18.43 2.77 -2.77
C ALA A 61 18.15 1.56 -3.67
N ALA A 62 19.23 0.98 -4.21
CA ALA A 62 19.17 -0.25 -5.00
C ALA A 62 18.54 -1.42 -4.20
N ILE A 63 17.91 -2.35 -4.93
CA ILE A 63 17.40 -3.61 -4.37
C ILE A 63 18.55 -4.58 -4.05
N LEU A 64 19.52 -4.68 -4.96
CA LEU A 64 20.69 -5.54 -4.82
C LEU A 64 21.74 -4.83 -3.97
N MET A 65 22.15 -5.46 -2.88
CA MET A 65 23.15 -4.95 -1.95
C MET A 65 24.22 -6.00 -1.67
N SER A 66 25.39 -5.58 -1.18
CA SER A 66 26.42 -6.53 -0.74
C SER A 66 25.85 -7.49 0.33
N PRO A 67 26.13 -8.81 0.27
CA PRO A 67 25.77 -9.77 1.32
C PRO A 67 26.16 -9.33 2.73
N LYS A 68 27.26 -8.58 2.85
CA LYS A 68 27.77 -8.05 4.12
C LYS A 68 26.75 -7.16 4.83
N VAL A 69 25.90 -6.44 4.09
CA VAL A 69 24.82 -5.60 4.65
C VAL A 69 23.79 -6.46 5.39
N TRP A 70 23.41 -7.60 4.82
CA TRP A 70 22.44 -8.53 5.40
C TRP A 70 23.03 -9.33 6.57
N GLN A 71 24.35 -9.53 6.58
CA GLN A 71 25.06 -10.09 7.73
C GLN A 71 25.12 -9.09 8.89
N ALA A 72 25.52 -7.83 8.60
CA ALA A 72 25.63 -6.76 9.59
C ALA A 72 24.29 -6.44 10.26
N SER A 73 23.21 -6.42 9.48
CA SER A 73 21.85 -6.12 9.99
C SER A 73 21.21 -7.27 10.79
N GLY A 74 21.80 -8.46 10.79
CA GLY A 74 21.22 -9.62 11.47
C GLY A 74 20.25 -10.45 10.64
N HIS A 75 19.94 -10.06 9.39
CA HIS A 75 19.03 -10.82 8.53
C HIS A 75 19.53 -12.23 8.21
N LEU A 76 20.85 -12.44 8.16
CA LEU A 76 21.43 -13.77 7.93
C LEU A 76 21.78 -14.53 9.22
N THR A 77 21.83 -13.85 10.37
CA THR A 77 22.48 -14.37 11.59
C THR A 77 21.61 -14.33 12.85
N ALA A 78 20.66 -13.40 12.94
CA ALA A 78 19.97 -13.04 14.18
C ALA A 78 18.45 -13.28 14.19
N GLY A 79 17.89 -13.94 13.16
CA GLY A 79 16.51 -14.46 13.22
C GLY A 79 15.53 -13.96 12.17
N PHE A 80 15.96 -13.54 10.98
CA PHE A 80 15.04 -13.37 9.85
C PHE A 80 14.68 -14.72 9.20
N ALA A 81 14.10 -15.60 10.02
CA ALA A 81 13.74 -16.96 9.62
C ALA A 81 12.45 -17.39 10.31
N ASP A 82 11.60 -18.08 9.56
CA ASP A 82 10.41 -18.75 10.11
C ASP A 82 10.75 -20.17 10.56
N GLU A 83 10.00 -20.69 11.54
CA GLU A 83 10.02 -22.11 11.85
C GLU A 83 9.08 -22.87 10.92
N LEU A 84 9.65 -23.74 10.09
CA LEU A 84 8.95 -24.48 9.05
C LEU A 84 8.78 -25.94 9.44
N VAL A 85 7.57 -26.46 9.26
CA VAL A 85 7.23 -27.88 9.38
C VAL A 85 6.72 -28.40 8.04
N GLU A 86 6.94 -29.68 7.77
CA GLU A 86 6.55 -30.34 6.52
C GLU A 86 5.74 -31.60 6.84
N CYS A 87 4.63 -31.80 6.13
CA CYS A 87 3.83 -33.02 6.30
C CYS A 87 4.54 -34.23 5.69
N LYS A 88 4.68 -35.31 6.47
CA LYS A 88 5.29 -36.57 5.98
C LYS A 88 4.50 -37.24 4.86
N LYS A 89 3.19 -36.95 4.74
CA LYS A 89 2.28 -37.59 3.77
C LYS A 89 2.15 -36.82 2.46
N CYS A 90 1.93 -35.51 2.53
CA CYS A 90 1.68 -34.69 1.32
C CYS A 90 2.80 -33.70 1.00
N HIS A 91 3.87 -33.65 1.79
CA HIS A 91 5.03 -32.75 1.61
C HIS A 91 4.71 -31.25 1.58
N HIS A 92 3.46 -30.87 1.91
CA HIS A 92 3.10 -29.47 2.09
C HIS A 92 3.81 -28.90 3.31
N ARG A 93 4.24 -27.65 3.15
CA ARG A 93 5.02 -26.92 4.14
C ARG A 93 4.17 -25.81 4.74
N PHE A 94 4.29 -25.67 6.04
CA PHE A 94 3.54 -24.70 6.83
C PHE A 94 4.50 -24.01 7.79
N ARG A 95 4.15 -22.80 8.20
CA ARG A 95 4.79 -22.18 9.34
C ARG A 95 4.26 -22.82 10.64
N LEU A 96 5.15 -23.03 11.61
CA LEU A 96 4.81 -23.71 12.86
C LEU A 96 3.74 -22.93 13.66
N ASP A 97 3.78 -21.59 13.63
CA ASP A 97 2.83 -20.71 14.32
C ASP A 97 1.39 -20.80 13.76
N GLU A 98 1.22 -21.36 12.57
CA GLU A 98 -0.10 -21.58 11.97
C GLU A 98 -0.72 -22.94 12.31
N ILE A 99 0.02 -23.81 13.00
CA ILE A 99 -0.43 -25.15 13.34
C ILE A 99 -0.79 -25.23 14.81
N GLN A 100 -2.06 -25.52 15.09
CA GLN A 100 -2.56 -25.64 16.46
C GLN A 100 -2.44 -27.06 17.03
N ASN A 101 -2.59 -28.09 16.20
CA ASN A 101 -2.73 -29.50 16.64
C ASN A 101 -1.58 -30.43 16.21
N SER A 102 -0.42 -29.88 15.83
CA SER A 102 0.74 -30.65 15.33
C SER A 102 0.42 -31.64 14.19
N GLN A 103 -0.64 -31.37 13.42
CA GLN A 103 -1.10 -32.18 12.30
C GLN A 103 -1.16 -31.32 11.03
N CYS A 104 -1.01 -31.96 9.87
CA CYS A 104 -1.15 -31.32 8.58
C CYS A 104 -2.57 -30.77 8.38
N LEU A 105 -2.66 -29.48 8.05
CA LEU A 105 -3.93 -28.78 7.81
C LEU A 105 -4.70 -29.32 6.60
N GLU A 106 -3.99 -29.96 5.66
CA GLU A 106 -4.57 -30.43 4.38
C GLU A 106 -5.03 -31.89 4.42
N CYS A 107 -4.28 -32.77 5.12
CA CYS A 107 -4.54 -34.20 5.08
C CYS A 107 -4.54 -34.90 6.45
N GLY A 108 -4.39 -34.16 7.55
CA GLY A 108 -4.32 -34.70 8.91
C GLY A 108 -3.07 -35.54 9.21
N GLY A 109 -2.14 -35.66 8.26
CA GLY A 109 -0.92 -36.45 8.42
C GLY A 109 0.07 -35.84 9.43
N GLU A 110 0.99 -36.68 9.91
CA GLU A 110 2.05 -36.29 10.83
C GLU A 110 3.03 -35.29 10.21
N LEU A 111 3.59 -34.40 11.04
CA LEU A 111 4.54 -33.36 10.64
C LEU A 111 5.98 -33.73 11.04
N ILE A 112 6.94 -33.28 10.23
CA ILE A 112 8.38 -33.38 10.55
C ILE A 112 8.75 -32.27 11.55
N LYS A 113 9.80 -32.51 12.34
CA LYS A 113 10.37 -31.53 13.29
C LYS A 113 10.67 -30.20 12.58
N SER A 114 10.38 -29.09 13.29
CA SER A 114 10.58 -27.76 12.74
C SER A 114 12.04 -27.48 12.38
N ARG A 115 12.25 -26.75 11.29
CA ARG A 115 13.55 -26.23 10.85
C ARG A 115 13.45 -24.73 10.61
N LYS A 116 14.51 -23.99 10.90
CA LYS A 116 14.57 -22.55 10.58
C LYS A 116 14.75 -22.35 9.07
N PHE A 117 13.92 -21.53 8.47
CA PHE A 117 13.96 -21.18 7.07
C PHE A 117 14.13 -19.67 6.91
N ASN A 118 15.29 -19.25 6.40
CA ASN A 118 15.56 -17.83 6.17
C ASN A 118 14.67 -17.28 5.04
N LEU A 119 14.03 -16.13 5.29
CA LEU A 119 13.07 -15.54 4.36
C LEU A 119 13.72 -14.65 3.28
N MET A 120 15.02 -14.39 3.34
CA MET A 120 15.72 -13.64 2.30
C MET A 120 15.74 -14.43 0.99
N MET A 121 15.34 -13.79 -0.11
CA MET A 121 15.46 -14.38 -1.45
C MET A 121 16.87 -14.24 -1.97
N LYS A 122 17.54 -15.39 -2.17
CA LYS A 122 18.90 -15.47 -2.74
C LYS A 122 18.84 -15.31 -4.26
N THR A 123 19.83 -14.62 -4.81
CA THR A 123 20.09 -14.56 -6.25
C THR A 123 21.60 -14.47 -6.49
N PHE A 124 22.02 -14.55 -7.76
CA PHE A 124 23.42 -14.49 -8.16
C PHE A 124 23.61 -13.39 -9.21
N VAL A 125 24.70 -12.64 -9.10
CA VAL A 125 25.08 -11.57 -10.04
C VAL A 125 26.42 -11.91 -10.68
N GLY A 126 26.44 -12.06 -12.00
CA GLY A 126 27.64 -12.39 -12.77
C GLY A 126 27.26 -12.99 -14.12
N SER A 127 28.16 -12.87 -15.10
CA SER A 127 27.95 -13.38 -16.47
C SER A 127 28.26 -14.87 -16.63
N VAL A 128 28.98 -15.46 -15.67
CA VAL A 128 29.37 -16.87 -15.68
C VAL A 128 28.80 -17.52 -14.42
N GLU A 129 27.99 -18.57 -14.58
CA GLU A 129 27.30 -19.23 -13.45
C GLU A 129 28.26 -19.68 -12.34
N ASN A 130 29.49 -20.08 -12.70
CA ASN A 130 30.51 -20.54 -11.75
C ASN A 130 31.29 -19.40 -11.04
N GLU A 131 31.16 -18.16 -11.50
CA GLU A 131 31.80 -16.96 -10.90
C GLU A 131 30.75 -15.99 -10.33
N ALA A 132 29.47 -16.38 -10.34
CA ALA A 132 28.39 -15.50 -9.97
C ALA A 132 28.44 -15.16 -8.47
N THR A 133 28.44 -13.87 -8.16
CA THR A 133 28.46 -13.37 -6.79
C THR A 133 27.09 -13.55 -6.16
N LEU A 134 27.02 -14.33 -5.08
CA LEU A 134 25.81 -14.46 -4.27
C LEU A 134 25.37 -13.08 -3.75
N THR A 135 24.10 -12.75 -3.92
CA THR A 135 23.46 -11.59 -3.30
C THR A 135 22.01 -11.94 -2.95
N TYR A 136 21.25 -10.95 -2.49
CA TYR A 136 19.88 -11.11 -2.06
C TYR A 136 19.02 -9.99 -2.61
N LEU A 137 17.77 -10.31 -2.89
CA LEU A 137 16.73 -9.30 -3.00
C LEU A 137 16.41 -8.80 -1.59
N ARG A 138 16.42 -7.48 -1.38
CA ARG A 138 16.19 -6.90 -0.06
C ARG A 138 14.83 -7.31 0.53
N ALA A 139 14.81 -7.66 1.82
CA ALA A 139 13.57 -8.03 2.52
C ALA A 139 12.88 -6.88 3.26
N GLU A 140 13.56 -5.74 3.31
CA GLU A 140 13.08 -4.44 3.77
C GLU A 140 13.85 -3.33 3.04
N THR A 141 13.37 -2.10 3.09
CA THR A 141 14.02 -0.97 2.40
C THR A 141 14.99 -0.22 3.34
N CYS A 142 14.79 -0.32 4.66
CA CYS A 142 15.55 0.38 5.71
C CYS A 142 17.08 0.30 5.56
N GLN A 143 17.62 -0.86 5.17
CA GLN A 143 19.06 -1.05 5.07
C GLN A 143 19.74 -0.10 4.07
N GLY A 144 19.03 0.25 2.98
CA GLY A 144 19.51 1.24 2.02
C GLY A 144 19.67 2.65 2.63
N ILE A 145 18.81 2.99 3.59
CA ILE A 145 18.86 4.24 4.33
C ILE A 145 20.08 4.25 5.27
N TYR A 146 20.29 3.17 6.03
CA TYR A 146 21.35 3.11 7.02
C TYR A 146 22.75 3.20 6.39
N VAL A 147 22.99 2.49 5.28
CA VAL A 147 24.28 2.55 4.58
C VAL A 147 24.55 3.92 3.93
N ASN A 148 23.49 4.71 3.69
CA ASN A 148 23.60 6.07 3.14
C ASN A 148 23.47 7.17 4.21
N PHE A 149 23.40 6.83 5.50
CA PHE A 149 23.21 7.80 6.58
C PHE A 149 24.18 8.98 6.50
N LYS A 150 25.49 8.72 6.37
CA LYS A 150 26.52 9.77 6.23
C LYS A 150 26.36 10.57 4.95
N ASN A 151 26.14 9.91 3.82
CA ASN A 151 25.99 10.56 2.51
C ASN A 151 24.85 11.57 2.54
N VAL A 152 23.70 11.18 3.10
CA VAL A 152 22.53 12.04 3.22
C VAL A 152 22.75 13.16 4.23
N LEU A 153 23.26 12.83 5.43
CA LEU A 153 23.56 13.82 6.47
C LEU A 153 24.46 14.95 5.94
N GLN A 154 25.50 14.58 5.18
CA GLN A 154 26.50 15.53 4.67
C GLN A 154 25.98 16.34 3.47
N THR A 155 25.41 15.68 2.47
CA THR A 155 24.98 16.36 1.23
C THR A 155 23.78 17.28 1.45
N MET A 156 22.89 16.91 2.37
CA MET A 156 21.72 17.71 2.74
C MET A 156 21.99 18.65 3.92
N ARG A 157 23.19 18.62 4.51
CA ARG A 157 23.62 19.46 5.65
C ARG A 157 22.67 19.38 6.85
N LEU A 158 22.14 18.20 7.11
CA LEU A 158 21.14 17.96 8.14
C LEU A 158 21.78 17.96 9.54
N LYS A 159 20.95 18.20 10.55
CA LYS A 159 21.28 18.04 11.97
C LYS A 159 20.27 17.11 12.62
N ILE A 160 20.66 16.44 13.69
CA ILE A 160 19.73 15.61 14.44
C ILE A 160 18.80 16.50 15.27
N PRO A 161 17.47 16.27 15.24
CA PRO A 161 16.79 15.14 14.61
C PRO A 161 16.41 15.38 13.14
N PHE A 162 16.43 14.31 12.33
CA PHE A 162 15.96 14.34 10.94
C PHE A 162 15.50 12.96 10.49
N GLY A 163 14.78 12.89 9.37
CA GLY A 163 14.29 11.65 8.79
C GLY A 163 14.78 11.38 7.37
N ILE A 164 14.89 10.11 7.02
CA ILE A 164 15.05 9.66 5.64
C ILE A 164 13.89 8.73 5.31
N ALA A 165 13.15 9.08 4.27
CA ALA A 165 11.99 8.34 3.78
C ALA A 165 12.33 7.63 2.47
N GLN A 166 11.83 6.41 2.30
CA GLN A 166 12.01 5.63 1.09
C GLN A 166 10.74 4.84 0.77
N ILE A 167 10.42 4.76 -0.52
CA ILE A 167 9.39 3.85 -1.02
C ILE A 167 10.04 2.90 -2.01
N GLY A 168 9.81 1.60 -1.87
CA GLY A 168 10.30 0.66 -2.87
C GLY A 168 9.94 -0.79 -2.60
N LYS A 169 10.32 -1.66 -3.53
CA LYS A 169 10.04 -3.10 -3.45
C LYS A 169 10.86 -3.79 -2.36
N ALA A 170 10.26 -4.78 -1.73
CA ALA A 170 10.89 -5.73 -0.83
C ALA A 170 10.38 -7.15 -1.12
N PHE A 171 11.19 -8.14 -0.74
CA PHE A 171 10.99 -9.52 -1.09
C PHE A 171 11.13 -10.43 0.13
N ARG A 172 10.13 -11.27 0.38
CA ARG A 172 10.17 -12.26 1.45
C ARG A 172 9.76 -13.60 0.89
N ASN A 173 10.57 -14.63 1.12
CA ASN A 173 10.35 -15.98 0.63
C ASN A 173 9.27 -16.70 1.45
N GLU A 174 8.07 -16.13 1.45
CA GLU A 174 6.92 -16.57 2.23
C GLU A 174 6.56 -18.03 1.89
N ILE A 175 6.34 -18.81 2.95
CA ILE A 175 6.15 -20.26 2.89
C ILE A 175 4.73 -20.58 2.45
N THR A 176 3.74 -19.90 3.03
CA THR A 176 2.33 -20.22 2.82
C THR A 176 1.57 -19.00 2.29
N PRO A 177 1.10 -19.04 1.03
CA PRO A 177 0.20 -18.04 0.47
C PRO A 177 -1.11 -18.00 1.24
N LYS A 178 -1.44 -16.87 1.88
CA LYS A 178 -2.73 -16.67 2.58
C LYS A 178 -3.24 -15.24 2.42
N ASP A 179 -4.56 -15.12 2.48
CA ASP A 179 -5.28 -13.84 2.61
C ASP A 179 -5.02 -12.82 1.49
N PHE A 180 -5.07 -13.28 0.22
CA PHE A 180 -4.96 -12.42 -0.97
C PHE A 180 -3.63 -11.64 -0.99
N ILE A 181 -3.64 -10.31 -1.17
CA ILE A 181 -2.43 -9.47 -1.21
C ILE A 181 -1.87 -9.11 0.17
N TYR A 182 -2.40 -9.68 1.26
CA TYR A 182 -1.90 -9.39 2.60
C TYR A 182 -0.52 -10.04 2.86
N ARG A 183 -0.31 -11.26 2.33
CA ARG A 183 0.96 -12.00 2.37
C ARG A 183 1.43 -12.33 0.96
N THR A 184 2.33 -11.49 0.45
CA THR A 184 2.94 -11.66 -0.86
C THR A 184 4.45 -11.90 -0.72
N ARG A 185 5.04 -12.46 -1.77
CA ARG A 185 6.49 -12.64 -1.86
C ARG A 185 7.23 -11.41 -2.34
N GLU A 186 6.53 -10.57 -3.07
CA GLU A 186 6.96 -9.28 -3.58
C GLU A 186 5.91 -8.24 -3.20
N PHE A 187 6.34 -7.13 -2.60
CA PHE A 187 5.48 -6.02 -2.19
C PHE A 187 6.27 -4.73 -2.16
N GLU A 188 5.59 -3.59 -2.02
CA GLU A 188 6.23 -2.31 -1.77
C GLU A 188 6.04 -1.88 -0.31
N GLN A 189 7.06 -1.24 0.25
CA GLN A 189 7.00 -0.60 1.55
C GLN A 189 7.23 0.89 1.43
N MET A 190 6.67 1.65 2.37
CA MET A 190 6.95 3.06 2.60
C MET A 190 7.51 3.17 4.00
N GLU A 191 8.81 3.46 4.10
CA GLU A 191 9.53 3.40 5.37
C GLU A 191 10.20 4.74 5.66
N LEU A 192 10.06 5.21 6.90
CA LEU A 192 10.75 6.37 7.43
C LEU A 192 11.70 5.90 8.52
N GLN A 193 12.94 6.40 8.48
CA GLN A 193 13.90 6.26 9.56
C GLN A 193 14.18 7.64 10.15
N TRP A 194 13.65 7.89 11.34
CA TRP A 194 13.82 9.15 12.07
C TRP A 194 14.98 9.04 13.06
N PHE A 195 16.09 9.71 12.75
CA PHE A 195 17.30 9.75 13.54
C PHE A 195 17.16 10.82 14.62
N CYS A 196 17.34 10.44 15.89
CA CYS A 196 17.18 11.32 17.03
C CYS A 196 18.21 11.02 18.14
N ALA A 197 18.37 11.95 19.08
CA ALA A 197 19.19 11.70 20.26
C ALA A 197 18.51 10.67 21.18
N PRO A 198 19.27 9.77 21.84
CA PRO A 198 18.70 8.73 22.71
C PRO A 198 17.71 9.28 23.76
N LYS A 199 18.02 10.44 24.34
CA LYS A 199 17.17 11.10 25.36
C LYS A 199 15.80 11.56 24.85
N THR A 200 15.64 11.68 23.53
CA THR A 200 14.40 12.15 22.88
C THR A 200 13.63 11.04 22.17
N ALA A 201 14.16 9.81 22.15
CA ALA A 201 13.60 8.71 21.36
C ALA A 201 12.15 8.38 21.72
N ASP A 202 11.81 8.28 23.01
CA ASP A 202 10.44 7.95 23.42
C ASP A 202 9.43 9.04 23.05
N LYS A 203 9.85 10.32 23.12
CA LYS A 203 9.03 11.45 22.66
C LYS A 203 8.72 11.33 21.16
N PHE A 204 9.73 11.01 20.35
CA PHE A 204 9.53 10.86 18.90
C PHE A 204 8.77 9.58 18.55
N PHE A 205 8.92 8.51 19.33
CA PHE A 205 8.11 7.30 19.18
C PHE A 205 6.62 7.61 19.36
N ASP A 206 6.25 8.31 20.44
CA ASP A 206 4.84 8.66 20.71
C ASP A 206 4.31 9.69 19.69
N TYR A 207 5.17 10.60 19.21
CA TYR A 207 4.84 11.51 18.12
C TYR A 207 4.50 10.75 16.84
N TRP A 208 5.40 9.89 16.36
CA TRP A 208 5.18 9.14 15.13
C TRP A 208 4.00 8.18 15.24
N LYS A 209 3.84 7.48 16.37
CA LYS A 209 2.64 6.70 16.67
C LYS A 209 1.36 7.49 16.38
N LYS A 210 1.26 8.73 16.89
CA LYS A 210 0.09 9.58 16.69
C LYS A 210 -0.07 10.03 15.25
N GLU A 211 0.99 10.51 14.61
CA GLU A 211 0.94 10.99 13.23
C GLU A 211 0.55 9.88 12.25
N ARG A 212 1.07 8.67 12.45
CA ARG A 212 0.77 7.52 11.60
C ARG A 212 -0.67 7.03 11.74
N ILE A 213 -1.23 7.01 12.95
CA ILE A 213 -2.67 6.72 13.15
C ILE A 213 -3.53 7.79 12.46
N ASN A 214 -3.17 9.07 12.64
CA ASN A 214 -3.91 10.18 12.04
C ASN A 214 -3.89 10.12 10.52
N TRP A 215 -2.79 9.67 9.90
CA TRP A 215 -2.71 9.51 8.45
C TRP A 215 -3.80 8.59 7.90
N TYR A 216 -4.01 7.42 8.53
CA TYR A 216 -5.08 6.49 8.14
C TYR A 216 -6.49 7.07 8.35
N LEU A 217 -6.72 7.71 9.51
CA LEU A 217 -8.01 8.32 9.84
C LEU A 217 -8.37 9.47 8.89
N ASN A 218 -7.39 10.32 8.56
CA ASN A 218 -7.54 11.43 7.61
C ASN A 218 -7.81 10.94 6.18
N LEU A 219 -7.37 9.73 5.85
CA LEU A 219 -7.65 9.06 4.58
C LEU A 219 -8.92 8.20 4.60
N GLY A 220 -9.73 8.32 5.66
CA GLY A 220 -11.10 7.82 5.70
C GLY A 220 -11.30 6.46 6.36
N ILE A 221 -10.25 5.79 6.86
CA ILE A 221 -10.42 4.54 7.61
C ILE A 221 -11.26 4.81 8.86
N LYS A 222 -12.25 3.96 9.11
CA LYS A 222 -13.10 4.06 10.29
C LYS A 222 -12.29 3.78 11.55
N LYS A 223 -12.41 4.65 12.55
CA LYS A 223 -11.77 4.48 13.86
C LYS A 223 -12.09 3.14 14.54
N ALA A 224 -13.28 2.58 14.30
CA ALA A 224 -13.69 1.28 14.85
C ALA A 224 -12.91 0.09 14.26
N ASP A 225 -12.34 0.26 13.07
CA ASP A 225 -11.61 -0.78 12.34
C ASP A 225 -10.08 -0.55 12.36
N LEU A 226 -9.60 0.42 13.15
CA LEU A 226 -8.19 0.75 13.32
C LEU A 226 -7.82 0.71 14.81
N ARG A 227 -6.72 0.02 15.16
CA ARG A 227 -6.21 -0.01 16.53
C ARG A 227 -4.70 -0.02 16.58
N VAL A 228 -4.18 0.25 17.76
CA VAL A 228 -2.77 0.05 18.09
C VAL A 228 -2.64 -1.14 19.01
N LYS A 229 -1.65 -1.99 18.74
CA LYS A 229 -1.26 -3.10 19.61
C LYS A 229 0.23 -2.95 19.92
N GLU A 230 0.58 -2.72 21.18
CA GLU A 230 1.99 -2.76 21.61
C GLU A 230 2.49 -4.21 21.56
N VAL A 231 3.72 -4.40 21.09
CA VAL A 231 4.35 -5.72 21.00
C VAL A 231 4.92 -6.09 22.38
N PRO A 232 4.55 -7.24 22.96
CA PRO A 232 5.10 -7.70 24.24
C PRO A 232 6.62 -7.83 24.21
N LYS A 233 7.29 -7.60 25.34
CA LYS A 233 8.76 -7.60 25.43
C LYS A 233 9.42 -8.90 24.94
N ASN A 234 8.76 -10.04 25.13
CA ASN A 234 9.21 -11.36 24.69
C ASN A 234 9.00 -11.62 23.19
N GLU A 235 8.23 -10.79 22.51
CA GLU A 235 7.92 -10.86 21.08
C GLU A 235 8.62 -9.75 20.28
N LEU A 236 9.37 -8.86 20.96
CA LEU A 236 10.10 -7.79 20.30
C LEU A 236 11.12 -8.35 19.30
N PRO A 237 11.19 -7.77 18.08
CA PRO A 237 12.29 -8.03 17.19
C PRO A 237 13.63 -7.76 17.89
N HIS A 238 14.67 -8.52 17.52
CA HIS A 238 16.00 -8.44 18.14
C HIS A 238 16.62 -7.02 18.14
N TYR A 239 16.19 -6.15 17.22
CA TYR A 239 16.64 -4.77 17.09
C TYR A 239 15.78 -3.75 17.88
N ALA A 240 14.59 -4.13 18.35
CA ALA A 240 13.62 -3.17 18.87
C ALA A 240 13.68 -3.05 20.40
N LYS A 241 13.75 -1.81 20.89
CA LYS A 241 13.56 -1.45 22.31
C LYS A 241 12.09 -1.32 22.69
N ARG A 242 11.27 -0.86 21.74
CA ARG A 242 9.80 -0.76 21.83
C ARG A 242 9.23 -0.91 20.42
N ALA A 243 8.12 -1.61 20.29
CA ALA A 243 7.46 -1.79 19.02
C ALA A 243 5.94 -1.79 19.23
N LEU A 244 5.23 -1.24 18.26
CA LEU A 244 3.79 -1.37 18.15
C LEU A 244 3.38 -1.61 16.71
N ASP A 245 2.24 -2.26 16.57
CA ASP A 245 1.57 -2.48 15.31
C ASP A 245 0.33 -1.61 15.23
N ILE A 246 0.20 -0.87 14.13
CA ILE A 246 -1.07 -0.31 13.70
C ILE A 246 -1.78 -1.42 12.92
N GLU A 247 -2.91 -1.87 13.47
CA GLU A 247 -3.68 -2.98 12.91
C GLU A 247 -5.01 -2.49 12.33
N TYR A 248 -5.38 -3.06 11.18
CA TYR A 248 -6.71 -2.90 10.58
C TYR A 248 -7.54 -4.16 10.77
N LYS A 249 -8.84 -3.99 10.96
CA LYS A 249 -9.82 -5.07 11.10
C LYS A 249 -10.27 -5.57 9.72
N PHE A 250 -9.48 -6.45 9.13
CA PHE A 250 -9.88 -7.12 7.89
C PHE A 250 -11.05 -8.09 8.11
N PRO A 251 -11.74 -8.53 7.03
CA PRO A 251 -12.78 -9.56 7.14
C PRO A 251 -12.31 -10.90 7.74
N PHE A 252 -11.00 -11.13 7.83
CA PHE A 252 -10.36 -12.32 8.42
C PHE A 252 -9.69 -12.02 9.77
N GLY A 253 -9.94 -10.86 10.36
CA GLY A 253 -9.47 -10.46 11.68
C GLY A 253 -8.50 -9.28 11.67
N TRP A 254 -8.02 -8.95 12.87
CA TRP A 254 -7.05 -7.88 13.08
C TRP A 254 -5.68 -8.28 12.56
N LYS A 255 -5.09 -7.42 11.74
CA LYS A 255 -3.78 -7.63 11.15
C LYS A 255 -3.02 -6.33 10.97
N GLU A 256 -1.71 -6.43 11.10
CA GLU A 256 -0.76 -5.32 11.01
C GLU A 256 -0.66 -4.76 9.58
N ILE A 257 -0.79 -3.45 9.46
CA ILE A 257 -0.62 -2.71 8.19
C ILE A 257 0.57 -1.74 8.24
N GLU A 258 0.99 -1.38 9.44
CA GLU A 258 2.15 -0.53 9.69
C GLU A 258 2.76 -0.85 11.07
N GLY A 259 4.09 -0.94 11.14
CA GLY A 259 4.85 -1.05 12.38
C GLY A 259 5.52 0.27 12.75
N VAL A 260 5.53 0.61 14.04
CA VAL A 260 6.31 1.75 14.60
C VAL A 260 7.28 1.21 15.63
N HIS A 261 8.58 1.41 15.41
CA HIS A 261 9.63 0.78 16.21
C HIS A 261 10.63 1.81 16.74
N ASN A 262 10.96 1.73 18.03
CA ASN A 262 12.18 2.32 18.58
C ASN A 262 13.29 1.28 18.46
N ARG A 263 14.21 1.46 17.53
CA ARG A 263 15.27 0.50 17.21
C ARG A 263 16.56 0.74 17.98
N GLY A 264 16.57 1.76 18.85
CA GLY A 264 17.80 2.19 19.52
C GLY A 264 18.89 2.53 18.51
N ASP A 265 20.12 2.13 18.84
CA ASP A 265 21.33 2.31 18.03
C ASP A 265 21.75 1.06 17.25
N TRP A 266 20.90 0.03 17.21
CA TRP A 266 21.23 -1.29 16.66
C TRP A 266 21.78 -1.20 15.22
N ASP A 267 21.06 -0.51 14.33
CA ASP A 267 21.36 -0.55 12.90
C ASP A 267 22.68 0.18 12.58
N LEU A 268 22.86 1.42 13.03
CA LEU A 268 24.08 2.19 12.76
C LEU A 268 25.30 1.61 13.48
N SER A 269 25.15 1.13 14.72
CA SER A 269 26.29 0.55 15.45
C SER A 269 26.78 -0.75 14.83
N ASN A 270 25.87 -1.60 14.33
CA ASN A 270 26.26 -2.84 13.64
C ASN A 270 26.86 -2.56 12.27
N HIS A 271 26.28 -1.67 11.46
CA HIS A 271 26.90 -1.30 10.18
C HIS A 271 28.28 -0.71 10.40
N SER A 272 28.45 0.20 11.36
CA SER A 272 29.75 0.79 11.68
C SER A 272 30.80 -0.26 12.07
N ARG A 273 30.41 -1.23 12.92
CA ARG A 273 31.30 -2.33 13.33
C ARG A 273 31.73 -3.23 12.15
N ASN A 274 30.82 -3.52 11.22
CA ASN A 274 31.07 -4.48 10.14
C ASN A 274 31.70 -3.84 8.90
N SER A 275 31.48 -2.53 8.66
CA SER A 275 32.07 -1.81 7.54
C SER A 275 33.41 -1.16 7.87
N GLY A 276 33.65 -0.85 9.15
CA GLY A 276 34.80 -0.04 9.60
C GLY A 276 34.55 1.47 9.53
N GLU A 277 33.41 1.92 8.98
CA GLU A 277 33.05 3.33 8.89
C GLU A 277 32.43 3.84 10.19
N ASP A 278 32.91 4.96 10.73
CA ASP A 278 32.35 5.54 11.98
C ASP A 278 31.01 6.24 11.74
N LEU A 279 29.87 5.57 11.95
CA LEU A 279 28.53 6.15 11.72
C LEU A 279 28.00 6.98 12.90
N LYS A 280 28.85 7.37 13.86
CA LYS A 280 28.43 8.24 14.97
C LYS A 280 28.17 9.67 14.50
N TYR A 281 27.23 10.32 15.19
CA TYR A 281 26.99 11.76 15.10
C TYR A 281 27.39 12.38 16.45
N GLU A 282 28.30 13.35 16.44
CA GLU A 282 28.78 14.05 17.66
C GLU A 282 29.15 13.09 18.82
N GLY A 283 29.79 11.96 18.48
CA GLY A 283 30.30 10.99 19.45
C GLY A 283 29.32 9.89 19.91
N TYR A 284 28.06 9.90 19.45
CA TYR A 284 27.09 8.85 19.78
C TYR A 284 26.44 8.24 18.53
N PHE A 285 25.86 7.04 18.65
CA PHE A 285 25.01 6.47 17.61
C PHE A 285 23.58 7.00 17.78
N PRO A 286 23.03 7.71 16.77
CA PRO A 286 21.64 8.16 16.80
C PRO A 286 20.68 7.00 17.04
N TYR A 287 19.63 7.27 17.81
CA TYR A 287 18.52 6.34 17.93
C TYR A 287 17.57 6.50 16.75
N ILE A 288 16.98 5.40 16.33
CA ILE A 288 16.14 5.36 15.14
C ILE A 288 14.70 5.04 15.57
N ILE A 289 13.78 5.94 15.25
CA ILE A 289 12.36 5.66 15.25
C ILE A 289 11.94 5.34 13.83
N GLU A 290 11.49 4.12 13.62
CA GLU A 290 11.04 3.61 12.33
C GLU A 290 9.52 3.68 12.24
N THR A 291 9.01 4.07 11.08
CA THR A 291 7.62 3.78 10.67
C THR A 291 7.68 2.96 9.38
N SER A 292 7.19 1.72 9.40
CA SER A 292 7.24 0.80 8.25
C SER A 292 5.84 0.47 7.78
N VAL A 293 5.47 0.93 6.58
CA VAL A 293 4.12 0.76 6.01
C VAL A 293 4.16 -0.21 4.84
N GLY A 294 3.30 -1.22 4.84
CA GLY A 294 3.05 -2.04 3.66
C GLY A 294 2.12 -1.31 2.67
N VAL A 295 2.60 -0.97 1.46
CA VAL A 295 1.76 -0.30 0.45
C VAL A 295 0.59 -1.21 0.06
N ASP A 296 0.90 -2.46 -0.23
CA ASP A 296 -0.04 -3.48 -0.71
C ASP A 296 -1.09 -3.80 0.37
N ARG A 297 -0.67 -3.90 1.64
CA ARG A 297 -1.56 -4.05 2.80
C ARG A 297 -2.44 -2.82 3.02
N SER A 298 -1.89 -1.62 2.87
CA SER A 298 -2.65 -0.38 2.97
C SER A 298 -3.70 -0.28 1.86
N LEU A 299 -3.34 -0.61 0.62
CA LEU A 299 -4.29 -0.68 -0.50
C LEU A 299 -5.44 -1.64 -0.18
N PHE A 300 -5.12 -2.82 0.37
CA PHE A 300 -6.14 -3.77 0.75
C PHE A 300 -7.05 -3.26 1.87
N ALA A 301 -6.47 -2.64 2.91
CA ALA A 301 -7.22 -2.05 4.00
C ALA A 301 -8.19 -0.96 3.50
N PHE A 302 -7.71 -0.03 2.66
CA PHE A 302 -8.56 1.00 2.06
C PHE A 302 -9.64 0.41 1.14
N LEU A 303 -9.35 -0.66 0.40
CA LEU A 303 -10.34 -1.37 -0.41
C LEU A 303 -11.42 -2.01 0.46
N CYS A 304 -11.03 -2.66 1.56
CA CYS A 304 -11.96 -3.25 2.51
C CYS A 304 -12.82 -2.21 3.21
N ASP A 305 -12.23 -1.11 3.68
CA ASP A 305 -12.95 -0.07 4.44
C ASP A 305 -13.96 0.68 3.56
N ALA A 306 -13.58 0.93 2.29
CA ALA A 306 -14.39 1.61 1.30
C ALA A 306 -15.52 0.75 0.72
N TYR A 307 -15.47 -0.58 0.85
CA TYR A 307 -16.46 -1.49 0.27
C TYR A 307 -17.81 -1.37 0.97
N ILE A 308 -18.85 -1.01 0.22
CA ILE A 308 -20.22 -0.85 0.70
C ILE A 308 -21.18 -1.65 -0.19
N GLU A 309 -22.06 -2.41 0.43
CA GLU A 309 -23.25 -3.00 -0.21
C GLU A 309 -24.49 -2.25 0.27
N VAL A 310 -25.29 -1.75 -0.67
CA VAL A 310 -26.55 -1.06 -0.40
C VAL A 310 -27.71 -1.94 -0.84
N SER A 311 -28.44 -2.48 0.14
CA SER A 311 -29.65 -3.27 -0.09
C SER A 311 -30.77 -2.39 -0.68
N GLY A 312 -31.47 -2.91 -1.69
CA GLY A 312 -32.53 -2.18 -2.39
C GLY A 312 -32.04 -1.11 -3.37
N GLY A 313 -30.72 -1.06 -3.65
CA GLY A 313 -30.13 -0.07 -4.55
C GLY A 313 -30.13 1.36 -4.00
N ARG A 314 -29.55 2.30 -4.75
CA ARG A 314 -29.41 3.71 -4.31
C ARG A 314 -30.39 4.69 -4.98
N THR A 315 -31.20 4.22 -5.93
CA THR A 315 -32.20 5.05 -6.62
C THR A 315 -33.37 5.38 -5.68
N LYS A 316 -33.71 6.67 -5.59
CA LYS A 316 -34.89 7.15 -4.84
C LYS A 316 -36.09 7.44 -5.75
N THR A 317 -35.91 7.37 -7.07
CA THR A 317 -36.88 7.86 -8.05
C THR A 317 -37.49 6.75 -8.91
N THR A 318 -36.91 5.55 -8.91
CA THR A 318 -37.38 4.39 -9.68
C THR A 318 -37.29 3.12 -8.83
N LYS A 319 -38.11 2.10 -9.14
CA LYS A 319 -37.96 0.78 -8.52
C LYS A 319 -36.57 0.25 -8.79
N ALA A 320 -35.88 -0.20 -7.74
CA ALA A 320 -34.53 -0.72 -7.85
C ALA A 320 -34.51 -1.97 -8.75
N THR A 321 -33.68 -1.92 -9.78
CA THR A 321 -33.49 -3.04 -10.72
C THR A 321 -32.57 -4.14 -10.19
N LYS A 322 -31.95 -3.94 -9.01
CA LYS A 322 -31.05 -4.88 -8.36
C LYS A 322 -31.34 -4.92 -6.86
N GLU A 323 -31.25 -6.11 -6.27
CA GLU A 323 -31.41 -6.32 -4.82
C GLU A 323 -30.26 -5.70 -4.01
N VAL A 324 -29.05 -5.65 -4.57
CA VAL A 324 -27.86 -5.05 -3.93
C VAL A 324 -27.06 -4.24 -4.94
N GLU A 325 -26.65 -3.04 -4.53
CA GLU A 325 -25.74 -2.17 -5.26
C GLU A 325 -24.41 -2.04 -4.51
N THR A 326 -23.31 -2.33 -5.18
CA THR A 326 -21.96 -2.24 -4.61
C THR A 326 -21.31 -0.92 -4.99
N MET A 327 -20.59 -0.30 -4.07
CA MET A 327 -19.75 0.86 -4.35
C MET A 327 -18.46 0.85 -3.52
N LEU A 328 -17.44 1.58 -4.00
CA LEU A 328 -16.22 1.86 -3.25
C LEU A 328 -16.19 3.32 -2.82
N LYS A 329 -16.33 3.57 -1.52
CA LYS A 329 -16.34 4.91 -0.93
C LYS A 329 -14.93 5.40 -0.56
N PHE A 330 -14.00 5.41 -1.52
CA PHE A 330 -12.64 5.89 -1.27
C PHE A 330 -12.60 7.37 -0.88
N HIS A 331 -11.66 7.74 -0.02
CA HIS A 331 -11.27 9.14 0.12
C HIS A 331 -10.82 9.71 -1.23
N LYS A 332 -11.16 10.98 -1.49
CA LYS A 332 -10.96 11.62 -2.80
C LYS A 332 -9.51 11.59 -3.28
N SER A 333 -8.53 11.69 -2.38
CA SER A 333 -7.11 11.58 -2.72
C SER A 333 -6.70 10.18 -3.18
N LEU A 334 -7.37 9.13 -2.70
CA LEU A 334 -7.02 7.73 -3.00
C LEU A 334 -7.73 7.15 -4.21
N ALA A 335 -8.93 7.68 -4.55
CA ALA A 335 -9.75 7.18 -5.66
C ALA A 335 -8.93 7.09 -6.97
N PRO A 336 -8.87 5.93 -7.65
CA PRO A 336 -8.01 5.74 -8.83
C PRO A 336 -8.43 6.64 -10.00
N ILE A 337 -9.74 6.85 -10.15
CA ILE A 337 -10.34 7.77 -11.11
C ILE A 337 -10.98 8.91 -10.33
N LYS A 338 -10.67 10.15 -10.68
CA LYS A 338 -11.27 11.32 -10.03
C LYS A 338 -12.59 11.69 -10.72
N VAL A 339 -12.60 11.61 -12.05
CA VAL A 339 -13.69 12.11 -12.89
C VAL A 339 -14.03 11.12 -14.00
N ALA A 340 -15.32 10.90 -14.26
CA ALA A 340 -15.77 10.18 -15.45
C ALA A 340 -16.66 11.09 -16.31
N VAL A 341 -16.43 11.14 -17.62
CA VAL A 341 -17.21 11.93 -18.57
C VAL A 341 -18.13 11.00 -19.37
N LEU A 342 -19.43 11.22 -19.25
CA LEU A 342 -20.49 10.29 -19.65
C LEU A 342 -21.53 11.01 -20.54
N PRO A 343 -21.54 10.83 -21.87
CA PRO A 343 -22.59 11.41 -22.71
C PRO A 343 -23.95 10.76 -22.43
N LEU A 344 -25.05 11.51 -22.33
CA LEU A 344 -26.35 10.95 -21.97
C LEU A 344 -26.79 9.83 -22.91
N VAL A 345 -26.60 10.02 -24.22
CA VAL A 345 -26.94 9.05 -25.28
C VAL A 345 -25.79 8.93 -26.28
N LYS A 346 -25.60 7.72 -26.82
CA LYS A 346 -24.53 7.43 -27.79
C LYS A 346 -24.90 7.67 -29.26
N ASN A 347 -26.20 7.71 -29.58
CA ASN A 347 -26.71 7.83 -30.95
C ASN A 347 -26.84 9.29 -31.44
N LYS A 348 -26.35 10.27 -30.66
CA LYS A 348 -26.39 11.69 -31.02
C LYS A 348 -24.95 12.21 -31.13
N PRO A 349 -24.40 12.35 -32.36
CA PRO A 349 -23.01 12.75 -32.58
C PRO A 349 -22.62 14.07 -31.90
N ALA A 350 -23.54 15.04 -31.84
CA ALA A 350 -23.29 16.32 -31.17
C ALA A 350 -23.01 16.17 -29.66
N ILE A 351 -23.73 15.27 -28.97
CA ILE A 351 -23.52 14.99 -27.54
C ILE A 351 -22.18 14.28 -27.32
N ILE A 352 -21.87 13.30 -28.17
CA ILE A 352 -20.60 12.56 -28.12
C ILE A 352 -19.42 13.52 -28.29
N LYS A 353 -19.43 14.31 -29.37
CA LYS A 353 -18.39 15.30 -29.64
C LYS A 353 -18.19 16.26 -28.47
N LYS A 354 -19.28 16.74 -27.87
CA LYS A 354 -19.22 17.64 -26.72
C LYS A 354 -18.64 16.96 -25.47
N ALA A 355 -18.98 15.69 -25.24
CA ALA A 355 -18.42 14.91 -24.14
C ALA A 355 -16.92 14.61 -24.34
N GLU A 356 -16.50 14.32 -25.57
CA GLU A 356 -15.09 14.17 -25.93
C GLU A 356 -14.32 15.47 -25.73
N GLU A 357 -14.86 16.63 -26.15
CA GLU A 357 -14.28 17.95 -25.89
C GLU A 357 -14.03 18.17 -24.39
N VAL A 358 -15.06 17.93 -23.56
CA VAL A 358 -14.95 18.05 -22.09
C VAL A 358 -13.90 17.08 -21.54
N TYR A 359 -13.88 15.84 -22.03
CA TYR A 359 -12.89 14.85 -21.61
C TYR A 359 -11.46 15.28 -21.95
N GLN A 360 -11.21 15.81 -23.15
CA GLN A 360 -9.89 16.31 -23.54
C GLN A 360 -9.44 17.52 -22.72
N ILE A 361 -10.37 18.39 -22.29
CA ILE A 361 -10.08 19.51 -21.38
C ILE A 361 -9.60 19.01 -20.01
N LEU A 362 -10.19 17.92 -19.51
CA LEU A 362 -9.96 17.43 -18.15
C LEU A 362 -8.82 16.42 -18.03
N LYS A 363 -8.59 15.61 -19.08
CA LYS A 363 -7.60 14.52 -19.10
C LYS A 363 -6.17 14.94 -18.69
N PRO A 364 -5.65 16.14 -19.04
CA PRO A 364 -4.31 16.56 -18.61
C PRO A 364 -4.22 16.93 -17.12
N HIS A 365 -5.35 17.11 -16.44
CA HIS A 365 -5.42 17.65 -15.08
C HIS A 365 -5.87 16.61 -14.05
N PHE A 366 -6.62 15.59 -14.48
CA PHE A 366 -7.14 14.57 -13.59
C PHE A 366 -7.09 13.20 -14.25
N ASN A 367 -6.96 12.15 -13.43
CA ASN A 367 -7.26 10.79 -13.87
C ASN A 367 -8.73 10.68 -14.24
N CYS A 368 -8.99 10.71 -15.54
CA CYS A 368 -10.32 10.70 -16.11
C CYS A 368 -10.65 9.37 -16.80
N GLN A 369 -11.93 9.03 -16.85
CA GLN A 369 -12.46 8.03 -17.77
C GLN A 369 -13.52 8.62 -18.68
N TYR A 370 -13.61 8.10 -19.89
CA TYR A 370 -14.71 8.36 -20.82
C TYR A 370 -15.49 7.07 -21.05
N ASP A 371 -16.82 7.14 -21.05
CA ASP A 371 -17.66 5.95 -21.26
C ASP A 371 -19.04 6.31 -21.83
N GLU A 372 -19.34 5.76 -22.99
CA GLU A 372 -20.60 5.91 -23.72
C GLU A 372 -21.37 4.59 -23.91
N THR A 373 -20.85 3.50 -23.35
CA THR A 373 -21.45 2.17 -23.49
C THR A 373 -22.61 2.04 -22.52
N ASP A 374 -23.74 1.46 -22.94
CA ASP A 374 -24.95 1.26 -22.12
C ASP A 374 -25.64 2.54 -21.62
N SER A 375 -26.76 2.36 -20.92
CA SER A 375 -27.51 3.46 -20.29
C SER A 375 -26.69 4.21 -19.24
N ILE A 376 -27.01 5.50 -19.06
CA ILE A 376 -26.32 6.37 -18.10
C ILE A 376 -26.33 5.80 -16.67
N GLY A 377 -27.42 5.15 -16.26
CA GLY A 377 -27.52 4.49 -14.96
C GLY A 377 -26.55 3.31 -14.80
N ARG A 378 -26.33 2.51 -15.84
CA ARG A 378 -25.32 1.43 -15.83
C ARG A 378 -23.90 2.00 -15.77
N ARG A 379 -23.66 3.13 -16.43
CA ARG A 379 -22.38 3.85 -16.38
C ARG A 379 -22.07 4.39 -14.99
N TYR A 380 -23.02 5.08 -14.35
CA TYR A 380 -22.85 5.52 -12.96
C TYR A 380 -22.53 4.35 -12.02
N ARG A 381 -23.22 3.21 -12.15
CA ARG A 381 -22.94 2.03 -11.33
C ARG A 381 -21.53 1.47 -11.54
N ARG A 382 -21.05 1.42 -12.78
CA ARG A 382 -19.67 0.99 -13.07
C ARG A 382 -18.66 1.92 -12.40
N GLN A 383 -18.92 3.23 -12.42
CA GLN A 383 -18.07 4.24 -11.80
C GLN A 383 -18.13 4.20 -10.26
N ASP A 384 -19.31 3.98 -9.67
CA ASP A 384 -19.48 3.81 -8.23
C ASP A 384 -18.77 2.54 -7.72
N GLU A 385 -18.83 1.43 -8.48
CA GLU A 385 -18.14 0.17 -8.18
C GLU A 385 -16.59 0.29 -8.18
N ILE A 386 -16.05 1.32 -8.82
CA ILE A 386 -14.60 1.59 -8.85
C ILE A 386 -14.21 2.83 -8.02
N GLY A 387 -15.20 3.45 -7.39
CA GLY A 387 -15.01 4.56 -6.47
C GLY A 387 -14.69 5.90 -7.09
N THR A 388 -15.02 6.10 -8.37
CA THR A 388 -14.86 7.39 -9.06
C THR A 388 -15.59 8.51 -8.34
N VAL A 389 -14.90 9.62 -8.04
CA VAL A 389 -15.44 10.67 -7.15
C VAL A 389 -16.59 11.44 -7.80
N PHE A 390 -16.42 11.87 -9.05
CA PHE A 390 -17.40 12.65 -9.79
C PHE A 390 -17.70 12.05 -11.17
N CYS A 391 -18.97 12.00 -11.54
CA CYS A 391 -19.39 11.67 -12.91
C CYS A 391 -20.01 12.91 -13.56
N LEU A 392 -19.49 13.31 -14.71
CA LEU A 392 -19.96 14.43 -15.51
C LEU A 392 -20.86 13.92 -16.63
N THR A 393 -22.07 14.44 -16.72
CA THR A 393 -23.01 14.06 -17.78
C THR A 393 -23.28 15.21 -18.73
N ILE A 394 -23.10 14.93 -20.01
CA ILE A 394 -23.41 15.84 -21.12
C ILE A 394 -24.74 15.40 -21.71
N ASP A 395 -25.75 16.26 -21.69
CA ASP A 395 -27.10 15.98 -22.18
C ASP A 395 -27.52 16.95 -23.30
N PHE A 396 -28.81 16.95 -23.66
CA PHE A 396 -29.31 17.82 -24.71
C PHE A 396 -29.21 19.30 -24.33
N GLU A 397 -29.49 19.65 -23.07
CA GLU A 397 -29.37 21.04 -22.58
C GLU A 397 -27.92 21.52 -22.58
N SER A 398 -26.95 20.61 -22.43
CA SER A 398 -25.53 20.95 -22.54
C SER A 398 -25.15 21.59 -23.88
N LEU A 399 -25.84 21.23 -24.97
CA LEU A 399 -25.59 21.78 -26.30
C LEU A 399 -26.05 23.25 -26.42
N GLU A 400 -27.13 23.60 -25.72
CA GLU A 400 -27.71 24.95 -25.75
C GLU A 400 -27.05 25.87 -24.72
N LYS A 401 -26.87 25.37 -23.50
CA LYS A 401 -26.46 26.17 -22.33
C LYS A 401 -24.97 26.13 -22.04
N ASN A 402 -24.21 25.28 -22.74
CA ASN A 402 -22.77 25.05 -22.54
C ASN A 402 -22.43 24.75 -21.06
N ASP A 403 -23.27 23.95 -20.41
CA ASP A 403 -23.08 23.39 -19.07
C ASP A 403 -23.16 21.86 -19.09
N LEU A 404 -22.84 21.25 -17.95
CA LEU A 404 -22.96 19.81 -17.74
C LEU A 404 -23.43 19.53 -16.31
N THR A 405 -23.85 18.30 -16.07
CA THR A 405 -24.24 17.85 -14.73
C THR A 405 -23.08 17.16 -14.04
N ILE A 406 -22.71 17.61 -12.83
CA ILE A 406 -21.76 16.92 -11.95
C ILE A 406 -22.55 16.07 -10.96
N ARG A 407 -22.32 14.75 -10.94
CA ARG A 407 -22.87 13.82 -9.95
C ARG A 407 -21.79 13.43 -8.93
N ASN A 408 -22.04 13.68 -7.65
CA ASN A 408 -21.19 13.23 -6.55
C ASN A 408 -21.46 11.75 -6.21
N ARG A 409 -20.39 10.94 -6.12
CA ARG A 409 -20.47 9.50 -5.82
C ARG A 409 -21.23 9.17 -4.54
N ASP A 410 -20.95 9.90 -3.45
CA ASP A 410 -21.41 9.54 -2.10
C ASP A 410 -22.85 9.96 -1.87
N THR A 411 -23.17 11.21 -2.23
CA THR A 411 -24.48 11.80 -1.97
C THR A 411 -25.48 11.58 -3.11
N MET A 412 -24.98 11.22 -4.31
CA MET A 412 -25.75 11.17 -5.57
C MET A 412 -26.38 12.50 -5.99
N LYS A 413 -26.07 13.60 -5.30
CA LYS A 413 -26.53 14.94 -5.68
C LYS A 413 -25.96 15.29 -7.05
N GLN A 414 -26.79 15.96 -7.84
CA GLN A 414 -26.50 16.40 -9.20
C GLN A 414 -26.65 17.91 -9.28
N GLU A 415 -25.62 18.57 -9.80
CA GLU A 415 -25.56 20.03 -9.90
C GLU A 415 -25.09 20.42 -11.30
N ARG A 416 -25.69 21.47 -11.89
CA ARG A 416 -25.32 22.00 -13.20
C ARG A 416 -24.16 22.98 -13.06
N VAL A 417 -23.10 22.78 -13.84
CA VAL A 417 -21.92 23.66 -13.85
C VAL A 417 -21.56 24.03 -15.28
N LYS A 418 -21.22 25.30 -15.51
CA LYS A 418 -20.77 25.79 -16.82
C LYS A 418 -19.46 25.12 -17.20
N ILE A 419 -19.36 24.63 -18.44
CA ILE A 419 -18.18 23.88 -18.91
C ILE A 419 -16.90 24.71 -18.79
N LYS A 420 -16.97 26.03 -19.04
CA LYS A 420 -15.81 26.94 -18.89
C LYS A 420 -15.19 26.95 -17.47
N ASN A 421 -15.97 26.62 -16.44
CA ASN A 421 -15.53 26.66 -15.03
C ASN A 421 -15.29 25.25 -14.47
N ILE A 422 -15.41 24.18 -15.28
CA ILE A 422 -15.45 22.81 -14.77
C ILE A 422 -14.14 22.39 -14.10
N LYS A 423 -13.00 22.80 -14.65
CA LYS A 423 -11.68 22.50 -14.09
C LYS A 423 -11.53 23.08 -12.68
N GLU A 424 -11.72 24.39 -12.53
CA GLU A 424 -11.59 25.07 -11.24
C GLU A 424 -12.59 24.55 -10.20
N CYS A 425 -13.80 24.20 -10.66
CA CYS A 425 -14.81 23.57 -9.79
C CYS A 425 -14.31 22.23 -9.25
N LEU A 426 -13.76 21.37 -10.11
CA LEU A 426 -13.22 20.07 -9.71
C LEU A 426 -11.97 20.20 -8.84
N GLU A 427 -11.07 21.14 -9.11
CA GLU A 427 -9.88 21.40 -8.27
C GLU A 427 -10.24 21.80 -6.84
N LYS A 428 -11.33 22.54 -6.64
CA LYS A 428 -11.82 22.92 -5.30
C LYS A 428 -12.49 21.76 -4.56
N LEU A 429 -13.13 20.86 -5.30
CA LEU A 429 -13.88 19.74 -4.74
C LEU A 429 -12.98 18.54 -4.40
N LEU A 430 -11.96 18.28 -5.24
CA LEU A 430 -10.96 17.22 -5.07
C LEU A 430 -9.89 17.59 -4.03
#